data_AF-A0A0B5E6K8-F1
#
_entry.id   AF-A0A0B5E6K8-F1
#
_cell.length_a   1.000
_cell.length_b   1.000
_cell.length_c   1.000
_cell.angle_alpha   90.00
_cell.angle_beta   90.00
_cell.angle_gamma   90.00
#
_symmetry.space_group_name_H-M   'P 1'
#
loop_
_entity.id
_entity.type
_entity.pdbx_description
1 polymer ?
#
loop_
_entity_poly.entity_id
_entity_poly.type
_entity_poly.pdbx_seq_one_letter_code
_entity_poly.pdbx_strand_id
1 'polypeptide(L)'
;MLRLVIFFVVTLWASISLADTVCIESNEDIIVIRGIEQHGSTYSGTVFEIVGSKMVPVLCVAFDDAGQPVGTSFGSTKYGRASFEGLFLEQIEKVTCRYTR
;
A
#
# COMPACT_ATOMS: atom_id res chain seq x y z
N MET A 1 19.28 59.43 -9.51
CA MET A 1 19.68 58.01 -9.44
C MET A 1 18.45 57.18 -9.13
N LEU A 2 17.92 56.51 -10.14
CA LEU A 2 16.68 55.73 -10.12
C LEU A 2 17.03 54.29 -9.69
N ARG A 3 16.60 53.84 -8.51
CA ARG A 3 16.75 52.44 -8.08
C ARG A 3 15.42 51.72 -8.28
N LEU A 4 15.38 50.97 -9.38
CA LEU A 4 14.33 50.03 -9.75
C LEU A 4 14.33 48.87 -8.72
N VAL A 5 13.27 48.76 -7.92
CA VAL A 5 13.06 47.58 -7.07
C VAL A 5 12.28 46.57 -7.91
N ILE A 6 12.97 45.54 -8.38
CA ILE A 6 12.37 44.43 -9.13
C ILE A 6 11.54 43.61 -8.16
N PHE A 7 10.22 43.57 -8.39
CA PHE A 7 9.28 42.66 -7.74
C PHE A 7 9.66 41.21 -8.06
N PHE A 8 10.16 40.48 -7.07
CA PHE A 8 10.35 39.04 -7.17
C PHE A 8 9.05 38.36 -6.70
N VAL A 9 8.06 38.28 -7.60
CA VAL A 9 6.90 37.41 -7.39
C VAL A 9 7.40 35.98 -7.56
N VAL A 10 7.73 35.33 -6.44
CA VAL A 10 7.92 33.88 -6.41
C VAL A 10 6.55 33.28 -6.68
N THR A 11 6.25 32.99 -7.94
CA THR A 11 5.18 32.07 -8.28
C THR A 11 5.60 30.70 -7.79
N LEU A 12 5.28 30.41 -6.52
CA LEU A 12 5.27 29.07 -5.97
C LEU A 12 4.16 28.33 -6.72
N TRP A 13 4.52 27.76 -7.87
CA TRP A 13 3.71 26.73 -8.51
C TRP A 13 3.72 25.54 -7.56
N ALA A 14 2.76 25.55 -6.63
CA ALA A 14 2.37 24.37 -5.90
C ALA A 14 1.78 23.42 -6.94
N SER A 15 2.63 22.56 -7.49
CA SER A 15 2.21 21.34 -8.18
C SER A 15 1.56 20.46 -7.13
N ILE A 16 0.32 20.79 -6.77
CA ILE A 16 -0.58 19.92 -6.01
C ILE A 16 -0.91 18.79 -6.98
N SER A 17 0.02 17.84 -7.10
CA SER A 17 -0.30 16.53 -7.62
C SER A 17 -1.28 15.94 -6.62
N LEU A 18 -2.58 16.07 -6.92
CA LEU A 18 -3.62 15.26 -6.28
C LEU A 18 -3.21 13.80 -6.52
N ALA A 19 -2.53 13.21 -5.54
CA ALA A 19 -2.40 11.77 -5.47
C ALA A 19 -3.83 11.26 -5.34
N ASP A 20 -4.36 10.68 -6.41
CA ASP A 20 -5.67 10.04 -6.40
C ASP A 20 -5.69 9.07 -5.22
N THR A 21 -6.47 9.42 -4.20
CA THR A 21 -6.59 8.62 -2.99
C THR A 21 -7.44 7.43 -3.36
N VAL A 22 -6.81 6.27 -3.55
CA VAL A 22 -7.55 5.03 -3.80
C VAL A 22 -8.20 4.60 -2.48
N CYS A 23 -9.48 4.91 -2.32
CA CYS A 23 -10.27 4.40 -1.20
C CYS A 23 -10.38 2.87 -1.34
N ILE A 24 -9.79 2.17 -0.38
CA ILE A 24 -9.87 0.71 -0.30
C ILE A 24 -10.73 0.35 0.90
N GLU A 25 -11.97 -0.01 0.60
CA GLU A 25 -12.85 -0.68 1.56
C GLU A 25 -12.45 -2.16 1.61
N SER A 26 -12.22 -2.65 2.83
CA SER A 26 -11.99 -4.07 3.08
C SER A 26 -13.20 -4.87 2.62
N ASN A 27 -12.98 -6.01 1.97
CA ASN A 27 -14.06 -6.98 1.85
C ASN A 27 -14.12 -7.82 3.13
N GLU A 28 -15.27 -7.85 3.80
CA GLU A 28 -15.47 -8.64 5.03
C GLU A 28 -15.36 -10.15 4.77
N ASP A 29 -15.47 -10.59 3.52
CA ASP A 29 -15.37 -12.00 3.15
C ASP A 29 -13.93 -12.48 2.91
N ILE A 30 -12.93 -11.60 2.99
CA ILE A 30 -11.51 -11.95 2.92
C ILE A 30 -10.92 -11.87 4.33
N ILE A 31 -10.43 -13.00 4.81
CA ILE A 31 -9.74 -13.12 6.09
C ILE A 31 -8.24 -13.16 5.81
N VAL A 32 -7.51 -12.23 6.44
CA VAL A 32 -6.04 -12.29 6.54
C VAL A 32 -5.69 -13.08 7.80
N ILE A 33 -5.00 -14.21 7.64
CA ILE A 33 -4.76 -15.16 8.74
C ILE A 33 -3.51 -14.77 9.53
N ARG A 34 -2.38 -14.66 8.83
CA ARG A 34 -1.08 -14.34 9.42
C ARG A 34 -0.12 -13.86 8.36
N GLY A 35 0.86 -13.06 8.77
CA GLY A 35 2.01 -12.72 7.96
C GLY A 35 3.22 -13.58 8.31
N ILE A 36 4.04 -13.90 7.31
CA ILE A 36 5.25 -14.71 7.42
C ILE A 36 6.35 -13.95 6.71
N GLU A 37 7.45 -13.66 7.41
CA GLU A 37 8.63 -13.09 6.76
C GLU A 37 9.28 -14.13 5.87
N GLN A 38 9.65 -13.70 4.66
CA GLN A 38 10.52 -14.43 3.77
C GLN A 38 11.84 -13.68 3.66
N HIS A 39 12.89 -14.32 4.17
CA HIS A 39 14.27 -13.90 4.00
C HIS A 39 14.92 -14.77 2.93
N GLY A 40 15.00 -14.26 1.71
CA GLY A 40 15.65 -14.92 0.58
C GLY A 40 16.79 -14.09 0.01
N SER A 41 17.77 -14.75 -0.63
CA SER A 41 18.90 -14.08 -1.29
C SER A 41 18.49 -13.17 -2.45
N THR A 42 17.31 -13.41 -3.01
CA THR A 42 16.79 -12.71 -4.20
C THR A 42 15.56 -11.85 -3.89
N TYR A 43 14.77 -12.24 -2.89
CA TYR A 43 13.57 -11.52 -2.48
C TYR A 43 13.49 -11.54 -0.96
N SER A 44 13.31 -10.35 -0.37
CA SER A 44 13.04 -10.18 1.06
C SER A 44 11.75 -9.41 1.21
N GLY A 45 10.91 -9.82 2.16
CA GLY A 45 9.63 -9.18 2.41
C GLY A 45 8.69 -10.07 3.21
N THR A 46 7.40 -9.77 3.15
CA THR A 46 6.38 -10.44 3.96
C THR A 46 5.30 -11.04 3.08
N VAL A 47 4.93 -12.29 3.36
CA VAL A 47 3.80 -12.96 2.71
C VAL A 47 2.69 -13.14 3.72
N PHE A 48 1.48 -12.69 3.37
CA PHE A 48 0.28 -12.92 4.14
C PHE A 48 -0.52 -14.09 3.59
N GLU A 49 -0.93 -15.00 4.47
CA GLU A 49 -1.91 -16.03 4.16
C GLU A 49 -3.31 -15.42 4.19
N ILE A 50 -4.07 -15.62 3.11
CA ILE A 50 -5.40 -15.06 2.94
C ILE A 50 -6.39 -16.14 2.53
N VAL A 51 -7.64 -16.01 2.99
CA VAL A 51 -8.76 -16.86 2.58
C VAL A 51 -9.91 -15.97 2.20
N GLY A 52 -10.56 -16.25 1.07
CA GLY A 52 -11.77 -15.55 0.66
C GLY A 52 -12.80 -16.52 0.10
N SER A 53 -14.06 -16.11 0.06
CA SER A 53 -15.16 -16.94 -0.47
C SER A 53 -15.05 -17.23 -1.97
N LYS A 54 -14.32 -16.39 -2.72
CA LYS A 54 -14.10 -16.53 -4.17
C LYS A 54 -12.65 -16.91 -4.44
N MET A 55 -12.39 -17.60 -5.55
CA MET A 55 -11.03 -17.94 -6.02
C MET A 55 -10.56 -16.99 -7.13
N VAL A 56 -10.36 -15.71 -6.82
CA VAL A 56 -10.04 -14.65 -7.78
C VAL A 56 -8.83 -13.82 -7.31
N PRO A 57 -8.27 -12.92 -8.14
CA PRO A 57 -7.23 -12.00 -7.69
C PRO A 57 -7.77 -10.98 -6.67
N VAL A 58 -6.90 -10.55 -5.78
CA VAL A 58 -7.20 -9.54 -4.75
C VAL A 58 -6.15 -8.44 -4.76
N LEU A 59 -6.57 -7.25 -4.38
CA LEU A 59 -5.68 -6.13 -4.06
C LEU A 59 -5.63 -6.01 -2.54
N CYS A 60 -4.44 -6.04 -1.97
CA CYS A 60 -4.20 -5.89 -0.55
C CYS A 60 -3.36 -4.65 -0.25
N VAL A 61 -3.60 -4.04 0.90
CA VAL A 61 -2.85 -2.89 1.41
C VAL A 61 -2.39 -3.18 2.82
N ALA A 62 -1.11 -2.94 3.07
CA ALA A 62 -0.50 -2.99 4.39
C ALA A 62 -0.52 -1.58 5.01
N PHE A 63 -0.78 -1.52 6.32
CA PHE A 63 -0.80 -0.31 7.12
C PHE A 63 0.15 -0.43 8.30
N ASP A 64 0.76 0.69 8.68
CA ASP A 64 1.52 0.82 9.93
C ASP A 64 0.61 1.04 11.15
N ASP A 65 1.23 1.23 12.31
CA ASP A 65 0.59 1.51 13.60
C ASP A 65 -0.18 2.84 13.64
N ALA A 66 0.23 3.82 12.83
CA ALA A 66 -0.48 5.08 12.61
C ALA A 66 -1.67 4.94 11.64
N GLY A 67 -1.90 3.74 11.09
CA GLY A 67 -2.93 3.48 10.10
C GLY A 67 -2.64 4.06 8.73
N GLN A 68 -1.39 4.42 8.43
CA GLN A 68 -0.96 4.90 7.13
C GLN A 68 -0.62 3.72 6.21
N PRO A 69 -0.97 3.79 4.92
CA PRO A 69 -0.63 2.74 3.97
C PRO A 69 0.89 2.72 3.73
N VAL A 70 1.52 1.58 4.00
CA VAL A 70 2.97 1.38 3.80
C VAL A 70 3.30 0.59 2.54
N GLY A 71 2.30 -0.07 1.94
CA GLY A 71 2.47 -0.70 0.64
C GLY A 71 1.22 -1.42 0.15
N THR A 72 1.28 -1.83 -1.11
CA THR A 72 0.19 -2.54 -1.80
C THR A 72 0.73 -3.80 -2.47
N SER A 73 -0.09 -4.84 -2.50
CA SER A 73 0.24 -6.11 -3.16
C SER A 73 -0.96 -6.66 -3.90
N PHE A 74 -0.69 -7.32 -5.03
CA PHE A 74 -1.66 -8.22 -5.65
C PHE A 74 -1.47 -9.62 -5.10
N GLY A 75 -2.56 -10.21 -4.63
CA GLY A 75 -2.61 -11.59 -4.17
C GLY A 75 -3.65 -12.40 -4.92
N SER A 76 -3.85 -13.63 -4.47
CA SER A 76 -5.00 -14.42 -4.87
C SER A 76 -5.43 -15.34 -3.76
N THR A 77 -6.73 -15.34 -3.50
CA THR A 77 -7.39 -16.29 -2.60
C THR A 77 -7.32 -17.73 -3.12
N LYS A 78 -7.12 -17.94 -4.44
CA LYS A 78 -6.87 -19.26 -5.03
C LYS A 78 -5.56 -19.87 -4.54
N TYR A 79 -4.52 -19.05 -4.41
CA TYR A 79 -3.19 -19.46 -3.91
C TYR A 79 -3.05 -19.22 -2.40
N GLY A 80 -4.06 -18.61 -1.78
CA GLY A 80 -4.12 -18.30 -0.37
C GLY A 80 -3.07 -17.28 0.09
N ARG A 81 -2.57 -16.41 -0.80
CA ARG A 81 -1.39 -15.57 -0.52
C ARG A 81 -1.46 -14.17 -1.13
N ALA A 82 -0.88 -13.20 -0.42
CA ALA A 82 -0.50 -11.87 -0.91
C ALA A 82 0.92 -11.53 -0.42
N SER A 83 1.79 -11.04 -1.31
CA SER A 83 3.22 -10.84 -1.02
C SER A 83 3.61 -9.37 -1.11
N PHE A 84 4.17 -8.83 -0.04
CA PHE A 84 4.68 -7.46 0.03
C PHE A 84 6.21 -7.50 -0.02
N GLU A 85 6.77 -7.22 -1.19
CA GLU A 85 8.21 -7.17 -1.40
C GLU A 85 8.80 -5.93 -0.70
N GLY A 86 9.92 -6.10 -0.01
CA GLY A 86 10.62 -5.02 0.68
C GLY A 86 9.94 -4.51 1.96
N LEU A 87 8.81 -5.10 2.36
CA LEU A 87 8.14 -4.79 3.64
C LEU A 87 8.32 -5.93 4.63
N PHE A 88 8.80 -5.60 5.82
CA PHE A 88 9.01 -6.54 6.93
C PHE A 88 7.81 -6.52 7.89
N LEU A 89 7.63 -7.60 8.66
CA LEU A 89 6.45 -7.73 9.53
C LEU A 89 6.39 -6.62 10.59
N GLU A 90 7.55 -6.20 11.08
CA GLU A 90 7.67 -5.11 12.06
C GLU A 90 7.13 -3.76 11.56
N GLN A 91 6.96 -3.60 10.25
CA GLN A 91 6.44 -2.38 9.62
C GLN A 91 4.94 -2.46 9.35
N ILE A 92 4.30 -3.61 9.60
CA ILE A 92 2.92 -3.89 9.22
C ILE A 92 2.10 -4.23 10.46
N GLU A 93 1.22 -3.32 10.85
CA GLU A 93 0.23 -3.56 11.90
C GLU A 93 -0.99 -4.29 11.35
N LYS A 94 -1.45 -3.91 10.15
CA LYS A 94 -2.68 -4.43 9.56
C LYS A 94 -2.56 -4.62 8.06
N VAL A 95 -3.21 -5.66 7.55
CA VAL A 95 -3.46 -5.82 6.10
C VAL A 95 -4.95 -5.86 5.84
N THR A 96 -5.39 -5.14 4.82
CA THR A 96 -6.74 -5.21 4.28
C THR A 96 -6.69 -5.71 2.85
N CYS A 97 -7.71 -6.47 2.41
CA CYS A 97 -7.79 -6.96 1.04
C CYS A 97 -9.19 -6.74 0.46
N ARG A 98 -9.25 -6.60 -0.86
CA ARG A 98 -10.51 -6.61 -1.63
C ARG A 98 -10.35 -7.41 -2.91
N TYR A 99 -11.42 -7.99 -3.42
CA TYR A 99 -11.39 -8.57 -4.77
C TYR A 99 -11.15 -7.49 -5.82
N THR A 100 -10.31 -7.82 -6.80
CA THR A 100 -10.26 -7.10 -8.06
C THR A 100 -11.37 -7.65 -8.95
N ARG A 101 -12.24 -6.77 -9.45
CA ARG A 101 -13.40 -7.16 -10.26
C ARG A 101 -13.03 -8.03 -11.47
#